data_AF-Q2QQE9-F1
#
_entry.id   AF-Q2QQE9-F1
#
_cell.length_a   1.000
_cell.length_b   1.000
_cell.length_c   1.000
_cell.angle_alpha   90.00
_cell.angle_beta   90.00
_cell.angle_gamma   90.00
#
_symmetry.space_group_name_H-M   'P 1'
#
loop_
_entity.id
_entity.type
_entity.pdbx_description
1 polymer ?
#
loop_
_entity_poly.entity_id
_entity_poly.type
_entity_poly.pdbx_seq_one_letter_code
_entity_poly.pdbx_strand_id
1 'polypeptide(L)'
;MKLQRIPTLTTRRVMKTMALNSYEFVCARLLDPGKWDTDFLQGDDILWINFKGIYELYQLDALDVSIMSCRILMEIQRARRRGVFDTRFIDPRKVNVAMLDQYPQATEDNLVHLLKAQHYKTFILLPYNTEFHWVLLLFDLSACTVNVYDSMDKKESTFDKVFELIDRAWYRFHHLVRGNWREILRRKFKFPCAKQKQGTNLYGYYVCEYCHCLADQIITTRELDFIRMRDNLTTHKEFIAAVQEQLMGFINEQILDPKGEFYYDGNTIHRSLTSELATTTTSKS
;
A
#
# COMPACT_ATOMS: atom_id res chain seq x y z
N MET A 1 30.39 -10.84 -4.37
CA MET A 1 31.14 -10.00 -3.41
C MET A 1 30.13 -9.09 -2.72
N LYS A 2 29.63 -9.44 -1.53
CA LYS A 2 28.68 -8.60 -0.78
C LYS A 2 29.45 -7.40 -0.24
N LEU A 3 29.26 -6.23 -0.84
CA LEU A 3 29.68 -4.97 -0.24
C LEU A 3 28.89 -4.81 1.08
N GLN A 4 29.56 -4.94 2.23
CA GLN A 4 29.01 -4.47 3.49
C GLN A 4 28.81 -2.95 3.36
N ARG A 5 27.56 -2.53 3.11
CA ARG A 5 27.20 -1.11 3.11
C ARG A 5 27.40 -0.57 4.52
N ILE A 6 28.11 0.55 4.62
CA ILE A 6 28.26 1.29 5.87
C ILE A 6 26.88 1.92 6.18
N PRO A 7 26.27 1.62 7.34
CA PRO A 7 24.96 2.16 7.69
C PRO A 7 25.01 3.69 7.77
N THR A 8 24.07 4.37 7.11
CA THR A 8 23.83 5.81 7.33
C THR A 8 23.35 6.02 8.77
N LEU A 9 23.42 7.26 9.29
CA LEU A 9 22.95 7.58 10.65
C LEU A 9 21.50 7.11 10.87
N THR A 10 20.68 7.30 9.85
CA THR A 10 19.28 6.88 9.73
C THR A 10 19.14 5.35 9.87
N THR A 11 19.95 4.57 9.15
CA THR A 11 19.97 3.10 9.31
C THR A 11 20.41 2.66 10.71
N ARG A 12 21.37 3.35 11.33
CA ARG A 12 21.88 2.97 12.67
C ARG A 12 20.79 3.02 13.74
N ARG A 13 19.87 3.98 13.68
CA ARG A 13 18.76 4.08 14.64
C ARG A 13 17.78 2.92 14.51
N VAL A 14 17.44 2.53 13.28
CA VAL A 14 16.62 1.33 13.00
C VAL A 14 17.30 0.08 13.54
N MET A 15 18.55 -0.16 13.15
CA MET A 15 19.29 -1.35 13.55
C MET A 15 19.51 -1.42 15.06
N LYS A 16 19.73 -0.28 15.72
CA LYS A 16 19.81 -0.19 17.19
C LYS A 16 18.45 -0.53 17.83
N THR A 17 17.35 -0.05 17.26
CA THR A 17 16.00 -0.39 17.74
C THR A 17 15.72 -1.88 17.58
N MET A 18 16.12 -2.48 16.45
CA MET A 18 16.02 -3.92 16.22
C MET A 18 16.84 -4.74 17.21
N ALA A 19 18.04 -4.28 17.55
CA ALA A 19 18.93 -4.96 18.49
C ALA A 19 18.51 -4.82 19.97
N LEU A 20 17.73 -3.79 20.31
CA LEU A 20 17.32 -3.51 21.69
C LEU A 20 15.93 -4.06 22.04
N ASN A 21 15.09 -4.36 21.05
CA ASN A 21 13.75 -4.88 21.26
C ASN A 21 13.76 -6.42 21.27
N SER A 22 13.12 -7.03 22.27
CA SER A 22 12.85 -8.48 22.32
C SER A 22 11.72 -8.93 21.40
N TYR A 23 11.05 -8.00 20.71
CA TYR A 23 9.95 -8.25 19.78
C TYR A 23 10.46 -8.33 18.34
N GLU A 24 9.86 -9.16 17.49
CA GLU A 24 10.25 -9.31 16.08
C GLU A 24 9.70 -8.21 15.14
N PHE A 25 9.03 -7.18 15.69
CA PHE A 25 8.26 -6.21 14.92
C PHE A 25 8.40 -4.76 15.43
N VAL A 26 8.23 -3.80 14.51
CA VAL A 26 7.87 -2.41 14.80
C VAL A 26 6.38 -2.22 14.53
N CYS A 27 5.73 -1.32 15.27
CA CYS A 27 4.33 -0.96 15.04
C CYS A 27 4.22 0.47 14.50
N ALA A 28 3.37 0.66 13.50
CA ALA A 28 2.91 1.99 13.08
C ALA A 28 1.42 2.14 13.39
N ARG A 29 1.03 3.24 14.01
CA ARG A 29 -0.37 3.54 14.32
C ARG A 29 -1.02 4.20 13.11
N LEU A 30 -2.14 3.65 12.65
CA LEU A 30 -2.82 4.06 11.43
C LEU A 30 -3.92 5.09 11.67
N LEU A 31 -4.56 5.06 12.84
CA LEU A 31 -5.61 6.00 13.23
C LEU A 31 -5.14 6.96 14.33
N ASP A 32 -5.45 8.24 14.14
CA ASP A 32 -5.37 9.27 15.17
C ASP A 32 -6.74 9.35 15.87
N PRO A 33 -6.87 9.04 17.17
CA PRO A 33 -8.14 9.14 17.88
C PRO A 33 -8.65 10.60 17.86
N GLY A 34 -9.64 10.86 17.02
CA GLY A 34 -10.25 12.19 16.83
C GLY A 34 -10.24 12.72 15.39
N LYS A 35 -9.53 12.07 14.45
CA LYS A 35 -9.63 12.36 13.01
C LYS A 35 -10.43 11.25 12.34
N TRP A 36 -11.73 11.48 12.17
CA TRP A 36 -12.64 10.62 11.42
C TRP A 36 -12.42 10.65 9.91
N ASP A 37 -11.18 10.83 9.46
CA ASP A 37 -10.90 10.58 8.05
C ASP A 37 -10.82 9.06 7.90
N THR A 38 -11.79 8.50 7.18
CA THR A 38 -11.95 7.08 6.87
C THR A 38 -10.85 6.60 5.93
N ASP A 39 -9.61 6.82 6.32
CA ASP A 39 -8.48 6.76 5.44
C ASP A 39 -7.98 5.32 5.33
N PHE A 40 -8.27 4.75 4.15
CA PHE A 40 -7.44 3.82 3.36
C PHE A 40 -7.17 2.40 3.85
N LEU A 41 -7.13 2.14 5.15
CA LEU A 41 -6.68 0.87 5.70
C LEU A 41 -7.71 0.40 6.74
N GLN A 42 -8.89 -0.05 6.31
CA GLN A 42 -9.87 -0.55 7.28
C GLN A 42 -9.40 -1.87 7.92
N GLY A 43 -9.47 -1.94 9.25
CA GLY A 43 -9.20 -3.12 10.05
C GLY A 43 -8.42 -2.78 11.31
N ASP A 44 -7.15 -3.18 11.38
CA ASP A 44 -6.30 -2.96 12.55
C ASP A 44 -5.83 -1.50 12.61
N ASP A 45 -5.91 -0.90 13.79
CA ASP A 45 -5.34 0.44 14.06
C ASP A 45 -3.80 0.46 13.99
N ILE A 46 -3.19 -0.71 13.80
CA ILE A 46 -1.76 -0.93 13.88
C ILE A 46 -1.27 -1.72 12.66
N LEU A 47 -0.24 -1.20 12.02
CA LEU A 47 0.57 -1.92 11.05
C LEU A 47 1.78 -2.53 11.77
N TRP A 48 1.84 -3.85 11.76
CA TRP A 48 2.99 -4.63 12.24
C TRP A 48 4.00 -4.78 11.12
N ILE A 49 5.23 -4.30 11.34
CA ILE A 49 6.32 -4.28 10.39
C ILE A 49 7.40 -5.21 10.89
N ASN A 50 7.64 -6.31 10.18
CA ASN A 50 8.60 -7.31 10.62
C ASN A 50 10.05 -6.80 10.46
N PHE A 51 10.88 -7.05 11.46
CA PHE A 51 12.31 -6.75 11.39
C PHE A 51 13.03 -7.38 10.19
N LYS A 52 12.63 -8.59 9.78
CA LYS A 52 13.11 -9.24 8.56
C LYS A 52 12.83 -8.37 7.33
N GLY A 53 11.62 -7.84 7.19
CA GLY A 53 11.26 -6.94 6.07
C GLY A 53 12.08 -5.66 6.05
N ILE A 54 12.32 -5.06 7.23
CA ILE A 54 13.18 -3.88 7.37
C ILE A 54 14.64 -4.21 7.01
N TYR A 55 15.13 -5.38 7.43
CA TYR A 55 16.47 -5.84 7.10
C TYR A 55 16.63 -6.13 5.60
N GLU A 56 15.65 -6.79 4.98
CA GLU A 56 15.59 -7.04 3.54
C GLU A 56 15.54 -5.71 2.76
N LEU A 57 14.72 -4.75 3.18
CA LEU A 57 14.73 -3.39 2.66
C LEU A 57 16.14 -2.77 2.75
N TYR A 58 16.83 -2.88 3.88
CA TYR A 58 18.19 -2.35 4.05
C TYR A 58 19.21 -3.01 3.10
N GLN A 59 19.07 -4.30 2.82
CA GLN A 59 19.95 -5.05 1.92
C GLN A 59 19.62 -4.84 0.43
N LEU A 60 18.62 -4.01 0.10
CA LEU A 60 18.06 -3.91 -1.26
C LEU A 60 17.56 -5.27 -1.75
N ASP A 61 16.86 -5.99 -0.88
CA ASP A 61 16.21 -7.27 -1.19
C ASP A 61 14.70 -7.07 -1.41
N ALA A 62 13.97 -8.16 -1.65
CA ALA A 62 12.53 -8.16 -1.90
C ALA A 62 11.75 -7.42 -0.80
N LEU A 63 10.76 -6.62 -1.20
CA LEU A 63 9.88 -5.93 -0.27
C LEU A 63 8.74 -6.85 0.17
N ASP A 64 8.52 -6.95 1.47
CA ASP A 64 7.36 -7.65 2.03
C ASP A 64 6.09 -6.78 2.00
N VAL A 65 4.96 -7.38 2.39
CA VAL A 65 3.65 -6.71 2.42
C VAL A 65 3.61 -5.54 3.41
N SER A 66 4.31 -5.65 4.54
CA SER A 66 4.35 -4.59 5.56
C SER A 66 5.17 -3.38 5.11
N ILE A 67 6.26 -3.59 4.38
CA ILE A 67 7.06 -2.53 3.78
C ILE A 67 6.30 -1.87 2.62
N MET A 68 5.57 -2.64 1.81
CA MET A 68 4.67 -2.05 0.81
C MET A 68 3.56 -1.21 1.46
N SER A 69 3.01 -1.66 2.60
CA SER A 69 2.04 -0.87 3.38
C SER A 69 2.66 0.44 3.88
N CYS A 70 3.94 0.44 4.28
CA CYS A 70 4.67 1.67 4.63
C CYS A 70 4.77 2.62 3.43
N ARG A 71 4.99 2.12 2.20
CA ARG A 71 4.96 2.96 0.99
C ARG A 71 3.60 3.63 0.83
N ILE A 72 2.52 2.88 0.99
CA ILE A 72 1.15 3.42 0.86
C ILE A 72 0.90 4.51 1.91
N LEU A 73 1.27 4.27 3.17
CA LEU A 73 1.17 5.29 4.23
C LEU A 73 1.95 6.56 3.94
N MET A 74 3.16 6.42 3.40
CA MET A 74 3.97 7.55 3.00
C MET A 74 3.30 8.36 1.87
N GLU A 75 2.72 7.71 0.86
CA GLU A 75 2.02 8.43 -0.22
C GLU A 75 0.72 9.07 0.28
N ILE A 76 -0.01 8.44 1.21
CA ILE A 76 -1.18 9.05 1.88
C ILE A 76 -0.76 10.30 2.64
N GLN A 77 0.31 10.23 3.44
CA GLN A 77 0.85 11.38 4.16
C GLN A 77 1.22 12.52 3.19
N ARG A 78 1.87 12.20 2.07
CA ARG A 78 2.23 13.18 1.03
C ARG A 78 0.99 13.82 0.39
N ALA A 79 -0.01 13.01 0.06
CA ALA A 79 -1.29 13.45 -0.50
C ALA A 79 -2.00 14.43 0.46
N ARG A 80 -2.11 14.07 1.75
CA ARG A 80 -2.65 14.94 2.81
C ARG A 80 -1.91 16.27 2.90
N ARG A 81 -0.57 16.25 2.92
CA ARG A 81 0.25 17.48 3.00
C ARG A 81 0.10 18.39 1.78
N ARG A 82 -0.27 17.84 0.62
CA ARG A 82 -0.48 18.59 -0.63
C ARG A 82 -1.95 18.97 -0.87
N GLY A 83 -2.88 18.41 -0.10
CA GLY A 83 -4.31 18.62 -0.30
C GLY A 83 -4.87 17.93 -1.55
N VAL A 84 -4.20 16.89 -2.07
CA VAL A 84 -4.63 16.15 -3.26
C VAL A 84 -5.24 14.82 -2.83
N PHE A 85 -6.50 14.56 -3.19
CA PHE A 85 -7.25 13.41 -2.66
C PHE A 85 -8.02 12.61 -3.73
N ASP A 86 -7.79 12.88 -5.01
CA ASP A 86 -8.55 12.24 -6.11
C ASP A 86 -8.11 10.80 -6.38
N THR A 87 -6.88 10.47 -5.96
CA THR A 87 -6.32 9.13 -5.99
C THR A 87 -6.40 8.52 -4.59
N ARG A 88 -6.98 7.33 -4.50
CA ARG A 88 -7.03 6.55 -3.26
C ARG A 88 -6.18 5.28 -3.32
N PHE A 89 -6.00 4.63 -2.19
CA PHE A 89 -5.16 3.44 -2.03
C PHE A 89 -5.90 2.32 -1.30
N ILE A 90 -5.52 1.07 -1.60
CA ILE A 90 -5.90 -0.11 -0.84
C ILE A 90 -4.63 -0.71 -0.22
N ASP A 91 -4.70 -1.01 1.09
CA ASP A 91 -3.63 -1.74 1.78
C ASP A 91 -3.41 -3.13 1.15
N PRO A 92 -2.18 -3.48 0.73
CA PRO A 92 -1.92 -4.83 0.23
C PRO A 92 -2.16 -5.94 1.26
N ARG A 93 -2.21 -5.65 2.57
CA ARG A 93 -2.60 -6.63 3.61
C ARG A 93 -4.07 -7.07 3.49
N LYS A 94 -4.91 -6.27 2.83
CA LYS A 94 -6.35 -6.54 2.70
C LYS A 94 -6.69 -7.36 1.46
N VAL A 95 -5.91 -7.20 0.39
CA VAL A 95 -6.13 -7.88 -0.88
C VAL A 95 -4.78 -8.32 -1.46
N ASN A 96 -4.46 -9.61 -1.32
CA ASN A 96 -3.29 -10.28 -1.89
C ASN A 96 -3.59 -11.78 -2.04
N VAL A 97 -2.79 -12.53 -2.80
CA VAL A 97 -3.07 -13.97 -3.05
C VAL A 97 -3.20 -14.78 -1.76
N ALA A 98 -2.35 -14.55 -0.76
CA ALA A 98 -2.44 -15.29 0.50
C ALA A 98 -3.78 -15.06 1.21
N MET A 99 -4.31 -13.84 1.18
CA MET A 99 -5.64 -13.53 1.71
C MET A 99 -6.76 -14.15 0.87
N LEU A 100 -6.63 -14.19 -0.46
CA LEU A 100 -7.60 -14.86 -1.33
C LEU A 100 -7.65 -16.36 -1.05
N ASP A 101 -6.50 -17.00 -0.85
CA ASP A 101 -6.41 -18.45 -0.64
C ASP A 101 -6.90 -18.85 0.76
N GLN A 102 -6.62 -18.04 1.78
CA GLN A 102 -7.03 -18.34 3.17
C GLN A 102 -8.44 -17.84 3.51
N TYR A 103 -8.83 -16.68 2.99
CA TYR A 103 -10.05 -15.96 3.37
C TYR A 103 -10.77 -15.36 2.16
N PRO A 104 -11.21 -16.17 1.18
CA PRO A 104 -11.74 -15.68 -0.10
C PRO A 104 -12.94 -14.75 0.07
N GLN A 105 -13.93 -15.16 0.88
CA GLN A 105 -15.14 -14.37 1.10
C GLN A 105 -14.84 -13.04 1.83
N ALA A 106 -14.05 -13.09 2.90
CA ALA A 106 -13.68 -11.88 3.63
C ALA A 106 -12.85 -10.92 2.77
N THR A 107 -11.98 -11.45 1.90
CA THR A 107 -11.21 -10.63 0.95
C THR A 107 -12.10 -9.96 -0.09
N GLU A 108 -13.13 -10.66 -0.56
CA GLU A 108 -14.16 -10.07 -1.44
C GLU A 108 -14.96 -8.99 -0.72
N ASP A 109 -15.43 -9.27 0.50
CA ASP A 109 -16.18 -8.30 1.31
C ASP A 109 -15.35 -7.04 1.59
N ASN A 110 -14.06 -7.20 1.89
CA ASN A 110 -13.13 -6.09 2.04
C ASN A 110 -13.03 -5.26 0.76
N LEU A 111 -12.87 -5.90 -0.40
CA LEU A 111 -12.77 -5.18 -1.67
C LEU A 111 -14.08 -4.44 -2.02
N VAL A 112 -15.24 -5.09 -1.85
CA VAL A 112 -16.55 -4.44 -2.04
C VAL A 112 -16.69 -3.24 -1.13
N HIS A 113 -16.34 -3.39 0.14
CA HIS A 113 -16.42 -2.32 1.12
C HIS A 113 -15.52 -1.14 0.76
N LEU A 114 -14.27 -1.39 0.35
CA LEU A 114 -13.33 -0.38 -0.08
C LEU A 114 -13.81 0.37 -1.33
N LEU A 115 -14.34 -0.35 -2.33
CA LEU A 115 -14.94 0.25 -3.52
C LEU A 115 -16.12 1.16 -3.13
N LYS A 116 -17.01 0.70 -2.24
CA LYS A 116 -18.12 1.51 -1.73
C LYS A 116 -17.63 2.75 -0.98
N ALA A 117 -16.60 2.63 -0.17
CA ALA A 117 -16.07 3.76 0.59
C ALA A 117 -15.36 4.80 -0.28
N GLN A 118 -14.93 4.44 -1.49
CA GLN A 118 -14.08 5.28 -2.34
C GLN A 118 -14.69 5.60 -3.72
N HIS A 119 -15.95 5.21 -3.98
CA HIS A 119 -16.58 5.30 -5.30
C HIS A 119 -16.72 6.71 -5.89
N TYR A 120 -16.59 7.75 -5.06
CA TYR A 120 -16.65 9.15 -5.49
C TYR A 120 -15.29 9.68 -5.98
N LYS A 121 -14.27 8.82 -6.04
CA LYS A 121 -12.91 9.17 -6.44
C LYS A 121 -12.62 8.75 -7.88
N THR A 122 -11.60 9.35 -8.47
CA THR A 122 -11.22 9.05 -9.86
C THR A 122 -10.45 7.72 -9.92
N PHE A 123 -9.48 7.56 -9.02
CA PHE A 123 -8.53 6.46 -9.06
C PHE A 123 -8.41 5.73 -7.73
N ILE A 124 -8.20 4.42 -7.80
CA ILE A 124 -7.80 3.60 -6.66
C ILE A 124 -6.56 2.78 -7.05
N LEU A 125 -5.52 2.87 -6.23
CA LEU A 125 -4.26 2.16 -6.39
C LEU A 125 -4.18 0.99 -5.41
N LEU A 126 -4.00 -0.21 -5.95
CA LEU A 126 -3.85 -1.45 -5.19
C LEU A 126 -2.50 -2.10 -5.56
N PRO A 127 -1.47 -1.95 -4.73
CA PRO A 127 -0.31 -2.83 -4.79
C PRO A 127 -0.80 -4.26 -4.50
N TYR A 128 -0.61 -5.16 -5.44
CA TYR A 128 -1.08 -6.54 -5.34
C TYR A 128 0.11 -7.49 -5.35
N ASN A 129 0.15 -8.38 -4.36
CA ASN A 129 1.17 -9.41 -4.24
C ASN A 129 0.61 -10.75 -4.75
N THR A 130 1.25 -11.33 -5.77
CA THR A 130 0.95 -12.66 -6.29
C THR A 130 1.82 -13.74 -5.62
N GLU A 131 2.02 -13.64 -4.30
CA GLU A 131 2.97 -14.39 -3.45
C GLU A 131 4.45 -14.02 -3.68
N PHE A 132 4.95 -14.13 -4.91
CA PHE A 132 6.37 -13.96 -5.24
C PHE A 132 6.65 -12.81 -6.22
N HIS A 133 5.64 -11.98 -6.49
CA HIS A 133 5.75 -10.88 -7.44
C HIS A 133 4.79 -9.75 -7.04
N TRP A 134 5.24 -8.51 -7.19
CA TRP A 134 4.41 -7.33 -6.96
C TRP A 134 4.01 -6.71 -8.29
N VAL A 135 2.74 -6.36 -8.38
CA VAL A 135 2.18 -5.51 -9.44
C VAL A 135 1.36 -4.40 -8.82
N LEU A 136 1.08 -3.36 -9.60
CA LEU A 136 0.12 -2.32 -9.21
C LEU A 136 -1.12 -2.43 -10.10
N LEU A 137 -2.28 -2.57 -9.45
CA LEU A 137 -3.59 -2.49 -10.08
C LEU A 137 -4.13 -1.07 -9.87
N LEU A 138 -4.37 -0.34 -10.96
CA LEU A 138 -5.01 0.98 -10.93
C LEU A 138 -6.43 0.85 -11.44
N PHE A 139 -7.40 1.04 -10.55
CA PHE A 139 -8.81 1.18 -10.88
C PHE A 139 -9.05 2.63 -11.33
N ASP A 140 -9.43 2.80 -12.58
CA ASP A 140 -9.99 4.04 -13.10
C ASP A 140 -11.52 3.88 -13.06
N LEU A 141 -12.13 4.50 -12.05
CA LEU A 141 -13.57 4.36 -11.82
C LEU A 141 -14.38 5.09 -12.89
N SER A 142 -13.86 6.22 -13.40
CA SER A 142 -14.49 7.00 -14.47
C SER A 142 -14.52 6.23 -15.79
N ALA A 143 -13.41 5.57 -16.14
CA ALA A 143 -13.32 4.76 -17.35
C ALA A 143 -13.87 3.33 -17.17
N CYS A 144 -14.18 2.93 -15.93
CA CYS A 144 -14.50 1.55 -15.54
C CYS A 144 -13.44 0.57 -16.06
N THR A 145 -12.18 0.83 -15.75
CA THR A 145 -11.04 -0.01 -16.17
C THR A 145 -10.10 -0.34 -15.02
N VAL A 146 -9.45 -1.50 -15.10
CA VAL A 146 -8.31 -1.87 -14.25
C VAL A 146 -7.07 -1.94 -15.13
N ASN A 147 -6.08 -1.10 -14.82
CA ASN A 147 -4.80 -1.04 -15.49
C ASN A 147 -3.77 -1.83 -14.67
N VAL A 148 -3.03 -2.72 -15.33
CA VAL A 148 -1.98 -3.52 -14.70
C VAL A 148 -0.61 -2.94 -15.02
N TYR A 149 0.07 -2.49 -13.98
CA TYR A 149 1.45 -2.03 -14.04
C TYR A 149 2.35 -3.13 -13.49
N ASP A 150 3.10 -3.74 -14.39
CA ASP A 150 3.98 -4.88 -14.11
C ASP A 150 5.37 -4.62 -14.68
N SER A 151 6.39 -4.70 -13.82
CA SER A 151 7.80 -4.55 -14.22
C SER A 151 8.34 -5.75 -15.01
N MET A 152 7.64 -6.89 -15.01
CA MET A 152 8.05 -8.15 -15.64
C MET A 152 7.17 -8.58 -16.82
N ASP A 153 6.08 -7.86 -17.10
CA ASP A 153 5.07 -8.22 -18.12
C ASP A 153 4.70 -9.71 -18.06
N LYS A 154 4.31 -10.17 -16.87
CA LYS A 154 3.80 -11.53 -16.69
C LYS A 154 2.59 -11.76 -17.60
N LYS A 155 2.39 -13.02 -17.99
CA LYS A 155 1.22 -13.43 -18.78
C LYS A 155 -0.06 -13.07 -18.02
N GLU A 156 -1.09 -12.66 -18.75
CA GLU A 156 -2.35 -12.19 -18.16
C GLU A 156 -2.99 -13.22 -17.23
N SER A 157 -2.86 -14.51 -17.56
CA SER A 157 -3.35 -15.63 -16.73
C SER A 157 -2.75 -15.70 -15.32
N THR A 158 -1.61 -15.01 -15.10
CA THR A 158 -1.02 -14.89 -13.75
C THR A 158 -1.97 -14.17 -12.78
N PHE A 159 -2.89 -13.38 -13.33
CA PHE A 159 -3.79 -12.51 -12.57
C PHE A 159 -5.22 -13.04 -12.54
N ASP A 160 -5.50 -14.23 -13.05
CA ASP A 160 -6.87 -14.78 -13.12
C ASP A 160 -7.55 -14.78 -11.75
N LYS A 161 -6.88 -15.26 -10.69
CA LYS A 161 -7.40 -15.26 -9.32
C LYS A 161 -7.87 -13.88 -8.85
N VAL A 162 -7.08 -12.83 -9.08
CA VAL A 162 -7.44 -11.47 -8.63
C VAL A 162 -8.51 -10.86 -9.51
N PHE A 163 -8.52 -11.16 -10.80
CA PHE A 163 -9.55 -10.66 -11.69
C PHE A 163 -10.90 -11.32 -11.47
N GLU A 164 -10.96 -12.61 -11.17
CA GLU A 164 -12.19 -13.27 -10.73
C GLU A 164 -12.74 -12.64 -9.44
N LEU A 165 -11.86 -12.33 -8.47
CA LEU A 165 -12.24 -11.60 -7.27
C LEU A 165 -12.80 -10.21 -7.60
N ILE A 166 -12.10 -9.46 -8.46
CA ILE A 166 -12.51 -8.12 -8.87
C ILE A 166 -13.86 -8.15 -9.58
N ASP A 167 -14.09 -9.11 -10.47
CA ASP A 167 -15.36 -9.25 -11.19
C ASP A 167 -16.52 -9.49 -10.23
N ARG A 168 -16.37 -10.39 -9.25
CA ARG A 168 -17.39 -10.66 -8.23
C ARG A 168 -17.62 -9.44 -7.32
N ALA A 169 -16.55 -8.80 -6.86
CA ALA A 169 -16.64 -7.60 -6.04
C ALA A 169 -17.29 -6.43 -6.79
N TRP A 170 -16.94 -6.24 -8.06
CA TRP A 170 -17.51 -5.20 -8.91
C TRP A 170 -19.00 -5.45 -9.17
N TYR A 171 -19.38 -6.70 -9.46
CA TYR A 171 -20.79 -7.09 -9.59
C TYR A 171 -21.58 -6.72 -8.33
N ARG A 172 -21.08 -7.07 -7.14
CA ARG A 172 -21.74 -6.71 -5.86
C ARG A 172 -21.77 -5.20 -5.65
N PHE A 173 -20.67 -4.51 -5.88
CA PHE A 173 -20.58 -3.05 -5.79
C PHE A 173 -21.63 -2.36 -6.67
N HIS A 174 -21.76 -2.79 -7.93
CA HIS A 174 -22.71 -2.26 -8.90
C HIS A 174 -24.17 -2.33 -8.41
N HIS A 175 -24.53 -3.38 -7.66
CA HIS A 175 -25.87 -3.53 -7.07
C HIS A 175 -26.06 -2.69 -5.80
N LEU A 176 -24.98 -2.33 -5.12
CA LEU A 176 -25.01 -1.61 -3.84
C LEU A 176 -24.90 -0.09 -4.01
N VAL A 177 -24.27 0.38 -5.09
CA VAL A 177 -23.99 1.80 -5.32
C VAL A 177 -24.60 2.24 -6.64
N ARG A 178 -25.62 3.11 -6.57
CA ARG A 178 -26.25 3.68 -7.76
C ARG A 178 -25.25 4.55 -8.53
N GLY A 179 -25.23 4.41 -9.86
CA GLY A 179 -24.40 5.22 -10.75
C GLY A 179 -24.42 4.67 -12.17
N ASN A 180 -23.89 5.45 -13.11
CA ASN A 180 -23.75 5.03 -14.51
C ASN A 180 -22.44 4.24 -14.68
N TRP A 181 -22.38 3.08 -14.02
CA TRP A 181 -21.25 2.18 -14.07
C TRP A 181 -21.35 1.26 -15.28
N ARG A 182 -20.20 0.73 -15.73
CA ARG A 182 -20.22 -0.41 -16.65
C ARG A 182 -20.46 -1.69 -15.86
N GLU A 183 -21.18 -2.62 -16.48
CA GLU A 183 -21.41 -3.94 -15.91
C GLU A 183 -20.11 -4.71 -15.67
N ILE A 184 -19.14 -4.56 -16.57
CA ILE A 184 -17.84 -5.23 -16.51
C ILE A 184 -16.71 -4.20 -16.58
N LEU A 185 -15.73 -4.34 -15.68
CA LEU A 185 -14.48 -3.58 -15.73
C LEU A 185 -13.61 -4.08 -16.89
N ARG A 186 -13.19 -3.17 -17.77
CA ARG A 186 -12.22 -3.53 -18.81
C ARG A 186 -10.82 -3.65 -18.21
N ARG A 187 -10.04 -4.60 -18.70
CA ARG A 187 -8.66 -4.81 -18.26
C ARG A 187 -7.71 -4.24 -19.29
N LYS A 188 -6.68 -3.52 -18.83
CA LYS A 188 -5.60 -3.01 -19.69
C LYS A 188 -4.27 -3.51 -19.16
N PHE A 189 -3.53 -4.19 -20.02
CA PHE A 189 -2.20 -4.72 -19.74
C PHE A 189 -1.15 -4.01 -20.60
N LYS A 190 0.13 -4.31 -20.32
CA LYS A 190 1.28 -3.81 -21.10
C LYS A 190 1.35 -2.29 -21.14
N PHE A 191 1.01 -1.65 -20.02
CA PHE A 191 1.16 -0.22 -19.88
C PHE A 191 2.65 0.16 -20.03
N PRO A 192 3.00 1.27 -20.71
CA PRO A 192 4.38 1.76 -20.79
C PRO A 192 4.88 2.16 -19.41
N CYS A 193 5.65 1.28 -18.79
CA CYS A 193 6.27 1.48 -17.48
C CYS A 193 7.68 0.91 -17.44
N ALA A 194 8.51 1.45 -16.54
CA ALA A 194 9.87 0.96 -16.32
C ALA A 194 9.90 -0.57 -16.09
N LYS A 195 10.71 -1.30 -16.87
CA LYS A 195 10.80 -2.77 -16.77
C LYS A 195 12.02 -3.19 -15.98
N GLN A 196 11.89 -4.25 -15.19
CA GLN A 196 13.01 -4.79 -14.43
C GLN A 196 13.78 -5.82 -15.23
N LYS A 197 15.05 -6.03 -14.86
CA LYS A 197 15.85 -7.13 -15.41
C LYS A 197 15.37 -8.46 -14.84
N GLN A 198 15.32 -9.48 -15.70
CA GLN A 198 15.01 -10.85 -15.31
C GLN A 198 16.05 -11.37 -14.29
N GLY A 199 15.61 -12.24 -13.37
CA GLY A 199 16.47 -12.81 -12.33
C GLY A 199 16.69 -11.91 -11.11
N THR A 200 15.95 -10.80 -11.00
CA THR A 200 15.93 -9.93 -9.81
C THR A 200 14.61 -10.08 -9.05
N ASN A 201 14.59 -9.73 -7.77
CA ASN A 201 13.41 -9.72 -6.90
C ASN A 201 13.00 -8.30 -6.47
N LEU A 202 13.33 -7.31 -7.30
CA LEU A 202 13.17 -5.88 -6.99
C LEU A 202 11.80 -5.31 -7.42
N TYR A 203 10.84 -6.14 -7.83
CA TYR A 203 9.53 -5.73 -8.34
C TYR A 203 8.75 -4.84 -7.36
N GLY A 204 8.97 -4.99 -6.05
CA GLY A 204 8.40 -4.11 -5.03
C GLY A 204 8.86 -2.65 -5.16
N TYR A 205 10.12 -2.40 -5.51
CA TYR A 205 10.64 -1.03 -5.70
C TYR A 205 10.03 -0.37 -6.94
N TYR A 206 9.77 -1.14 -8.00
CA TYR A 206 9.08 -0.64 -9.19
C TYR A 206 7.64 -0.27 -8.85
N VAL A 207 6.91 -1.13 -8.14
CA VAL A 207 5.55 -0.82 -7.66
C VAL A 207 5.53 0.42 -6.76
N CYS A 208 6.53 0.58 -5.88
CA CYS A 208 6.67 1.80 -5.08
C CYS A 208 6.82 3.05 -5.97
N GLU A 209 7.66 2.98 -7.00
CA GLU A 209 7.85 4.09 -7.94
C GLU A 209 6.59 4.38 -8.75
N TYR A 210 5.88 3.35 -9.20
CA TYR A 210 4.62 3.51 -9.92
C TYR A 210 3.58 4.22 -9.04
N CYS A 211 3.41 3.77 -7.80
CA CYS A 211 2.48 4.40 -6.85
C CYS A 211 2.80 5.88 -6.67
N HIS A 212 4.08 6.22 -6.55
CA HIS A 212 4.49 7.60 -6.38
C HIS A 212 4.25 8.45 -7.62
N CYS A 213 4.68 8.00 -8.80
CA CYS A 213 4.45 8.72 -10.05
C CYS A 213 2.95 8.95 -10.27
N LEU A 214 2.14 7.91 -10.09
CA LEU A 214 0.70 7.98 -10.30
C LEU A 214 0.04 8.90 -9.26
N ALA A 215 0.29 8.72 -7.97
CA ALA A 215 -0.29 9.57 -6.92
C ALA A 215 0.13 11.05 -7.02
N ASP A 216 1.30 11.34 -7.58
CA ASP A 216 1.81 12.69 -7.77
C ASP A 216 1.28 13.36 -9.05
N GLN A 217 1.07 12.60 -10.13
CA GLN A 217 0.87 13.15 -11.48
C GLN A 217 -0.52 12.94 -12.07
N ILE A 218 -1.32 11.97 -11.57
CA ILE A 218 -2.66 11.73 -12.13
C ILE A 218 -3.71 12.63 -11.48
N ILE A 219 -4.47 13.31 -12.33
CA ILE A 219 -5.68 14.05 -11.95
C ILE A 219 -6.87 13.47 -12.71
N THR A 220 -6.71 13.19 -14.01
CA THR A 220 -7.75 12.59 -14.86
C THR A 220 -7.22 11.37 -15.64
N THR A 221 -8.11 10.67 -16.34
CA THR A 221 -7.73 9.52 -17.19
C THR A 221 -6.77 9.91 -18.31
N ARG A 222 -6.78 11.18 -18.74
CA ARG A 222 -5.96 11.65 -19.88
C ARG A 222 -4.47 11.57 -19.57
N GLU A 223 -4.08 11.89 -18.34
CA GLU A 223 -2.68 11.87 -17.93
C GLU A 223 -2.07 10.47 -18.02
N LEU A 224 -2.87 9.39 -17.87
CA LEU A 224 -2.36 8.03 -17.95
C LEU A 224 -1.60 7.79 -19.28
N ASP A 225 -2.18 8.21 -20.41
CA ASP A 225 -1.56 8.00 -21.73
C ASP A 225 -0.24 8.79 -21.92
N PHE A 226 -0.02 9.83 -21.12
CA PHE A 226 1.14 10.72 -21.21
C PHE A 226 2.14 10.55 -20.06
N ILE A 227 1.77 9.87 -18.98
CA ILE A 227 2.69 9.53 -17.89
C ILE A 227 3.69 8.52 -18.43
N ARG A 228 4.78 9.06 -18.97
CA ARG A 228 5.98 8.31 -19.25
C ARG A 228 6.60 8.03 -17.88
N MET A 229 6.28 6.87 -17.31
CA MET A 229 6.93 6.44 -16.07
C MET A 229 8.41 6.18 -16.35
N ARG A 230 9.21 7.25 -16.23
CA ARG A 230 10.68 7.30 -16.33
C ARG A 230 11.31 6.20 -17.19
N ASP A 231 10.86 6.04 -18.43
CA ASP A 231 11.61 5.21 -19.40
C ASP A 231 13.01 5.80 -19.66
N ASN A 232 13.24 7.08 -19.29
CA ASN A 232 14.40 7.88 -19.69
C ASN A 232 15.15 8.64 -18.56
N LEU A 233 15.00 8.31 -17.27
CA LEU A 233 15.77 8.97 -16.21
C LEU A 233 16.68 7.99 -15.48
N THR A 234 17.98 8.34 -15.39
CA THR A 234 18.92 7.97 -14.31
C THR A 234 18.84 6.51 -13.85
N THR A 235 19.77 5.69 -14.36
CA THR A 235 19.89 4.23 -14.24
C THR A 235 19.00 3.60 -13.17
N HIS A 236 18.17 2.58 -13.48
CA HIS A 236 17.25 1.89 -12.55
C HIS A 236 17.73 1.78 -11.08
N LYS A 237 19.02 1.60 -10.89
CA LYS A 237 19.73 1.65 -9.61
C LYS A 237 19.46 2.90 -8.75
N GLU A 238 19.38 4.09 -9.35
CA GLU A 238 19.21 5.37 -8.68
C GLU A 238 17.80 5.52 -8.11
N PHE A 239 16.74 5.25 -8.88
CA PHE A 239 15.38 5.30 -8.32
C PHE A 239 15.16 4.20 -7.28
N ILE A 240 15.73 3.00 -7.48
CA ILE A 240 15.66 1.92 -6.48
C ILE A 240 16.31 2.34 -5.17
N ALA A 241 17.49 2.97 -5.24
CA ALA A 241 18.14 3.54 -4.07
C ALA A 241 17.32 4.66 -3.43
N ALA A 242 16.71 5.55 -4.24
CA ALA A 242 15.85 6.61 -3.73
C ALA A 242 14.60 6.05 -3.03
N VAL A 243 13.95 5.02 -3.58
CA VAL A 243 12.81 4.34 -2.93
C VAL A 243 13.26 3.73 -1.60
N GLN A 244 14.41 3.06 -1.58
CA GLN A 244 14.97 2.49 -0.35
C GLN A 244 15.20 3.57 0.71
N GLU A 245 15.88 4.66 0.34
CA GLU A 245 16.19 5.77 1.26
C GLU A 245 14.92 6.44 1.77
N GLN A 246 13.93 6.66 0.91
CA GLN A 246 12.63 7.22 1.30
C GLN A 246 11.91 6.33 2.31
N LEU A 247 11.85 5.01 2.08
CA LEU A 247 11.21 4.07 3.00
C LEU A 247 11.95 3.98 4.34
N MET A 248 13.29 3.90 4.31
CA MET A 248 14.11 3.88 5.52
C MET A 248 13.97 5.19 6.31
N GLY A 249 13.94 6.33 5.63
CA GLY A 249 13.70 7.63 6.25
C GLY A 249 12.30 7.70 6.88
N PHE A 250 11.28 7.30 6.13
CA PHE A 250 9.90 7.26 6.61
C PHE A 250 9.73 6.40 7.87
N ILE A 251 10.28 5.18 7.88
CA ILE A 251 10.25 4.30 9.06
C ILE A 251 10.93 4.97 10.26
N ASN A 252 12.08 5.63 10.06
CA ASN A 252 12.76 6.31 11.16
C ASN A 252 12.00 7.52 11.69
N GLU A 253 11.55 8.40 10.81
CA GLU A 253 11.08 9.73 11.16
C GLU A 253 9.59 9.76 11.48
N GLN A 254 8.81 8.87 10.87
CA GLN A 254 7.35 8.88 10.98
C GLN A 254 6.82 7.73 11.83
N ILE A 255 7.54 6.61 11.94
CA ILE A 255 7.09 5.42 12.67
C ILE A 255 7.85 5.22 13.98
N LEU A 256 9.18 5.34 13.97
CA LEU A 256 10.02 5.09 15.15
C LEU A 256 10.25 6.32 16.01
N ASP A 257 10.22 7.52 15.44
CA ASP A 257 10.40 8.75 16.21
C ASP A 257 9.13 9.06 17.02
N PRO A 258 9.20 9.32 18.34
CA PRO A 258 8.05 9.71 19.15
C PRO A 258 7.29 10.95 18.64
N LYS A 259 7.92 11.77 17.79
CA LYS A 259 7.28 12.93 17.12
C LYS A 259 6.68 12.60 15.74
N GLY A 260 6.88 11.37 15.26
CA GLY A 260 6.38 10.91 13.97
C GLY A 260 4.85 10.75 13.95
N GLU A 261 4.23 11.02 12.81
CA GLU A 261 2.77 10.96 12.64
C GLU A 261 2.19 9.57 12.95
N PHE A 262 2.93 8.52 12.63
CA PHE A 262 2.50 7.12 12.76
C PHE A 262 3.16 6.40 13.94
N TYR A 263 3.76 7.15 14.88
CA TYR A 263 4.40 6.57 16.06
C TYR A 263 3.40 5.78 16.92
N TYR A 264 3.78 4.59 17.34
CA TYR A 264 3.01 3.77 18.28
C TYR A 264 3.73 3.67 19.62
N ASP A 265 3.05 4.10 20.69
CA ASP A 265 3.60 4.21 22.05
C ASP A 265 3.46 2.93 22.89
N GLY A 266 2.84 1.88 22.34
CA GLY A 266 2.57 0.63 23.06
C GLY A 266 1.26 0.62 23.87
N ASN A 267 0.61 1.77 24.09
CA ASN A 267 -0.47 1.89 25.07
C ASN A 267 -1.87 2.06 24.44
N THR A 268 -1.96 2.25 23.12
CA THR A 268 -3.21 2.69 22.49
C THR A 268 -4.28 1.58 22.36
N ILE A 269 -3.92 0.29 22.42
CA ILE A 269 -4.90 -0.82 22.29
C ILE A 269 -5.83 -0.96 23.51
N HIS A 270 -5.47 -0.45 24.69
CA HIS A 270 -6.27 -0.66 25.90
C HIS A 270 -7.30 0.44 26.21
N ARG A 271 -7.25 1.60 25.55
CA ARG A 271 -8.05 2.76 25.96
C ARG A 271 -9.47 2.79 25.35
N SER A 272 -9.73 2.13 24.22
CA SER A 272 -11.10 2.08 23.66
C SER A 272 -12.01 1.13 24.45
N LEU A 273 -11.53 -0.08 24.76
CA LEU A 273 -12.24 -1.07 25.58
C LEU A 273 -12.58 -0.55 26.98
N THR A 274 -11.67 0.17 27.62
CA THR A 274 -11.93 0.75 28.96
C THR A 274 -12.91 1.92 28.92
N SER A 275 -12.95 2.71 27.83
CA SER A 275 -13.94 3.79 27.69
C SER A 275 -15.35 3.26 27.42
N GLU A 276 -15.50 2.19 26.62
CA GLU A 276 -16.81 1.53 26.38
C GLU A 276 -17.34 0.84 27.63
N LEU A 277 -16.48 0.22 28.44
CA LEU A 277 -16.85 -0.38 29.73
C LEU A 277 -17.22 0.68 30.79
N ALA A 278 -16.61 1.86 30.77
CA ALA A 278 -16.90 2.94 31.70
C ALA A 278 -18.23 3.67 31.39
N THR A 279 -18.59 3.82 30.11
CA THR A 279 -19.90 4.40 29.70
C THR A 279 -21.07 3.46 29.95
N THR A 280 -20.83 2.14 29.93
CA THR A 280 -21.87 1.14 30.18
C THR A 280 -22.17 0.98 31.68
N THR A 281 -21.22 1.33 32.56
CA THR A 281 -21.39 1.24 34.02
C THR A 281 -21.94 2.52 34.66
N THR A 282 -21.80 3.68 34.01
CA THR A 282 -22.32 4.97 34.52
C THR A 282 -23.74 5.32 34.06
N SER A 283 -24.33 4.53 33.15
CA SER A 283 -25.74 4.69 32.73
C SER A 283 -26.73 3.84 33.54
N LYS A 284 -26.27 3.16 34.59
CA LYS A 284 -27.09 2.46 35.58
C LYS A 284 -26.80 2.98 36.99
N SER A 285 -27.24 4.20 37.26
CA SER A 285 -27.43 4.73 38.61
C SER A 285 -28.44 5.86 38.57
#